data_AF-A0A931Z1F9-F1
#
_entry.id   AF-A0A931Z1F9-F1
#
_cell.length_a   1.000
_cell.length_b   1.000
_cell.length_c   1.000
_cell.angle_alpha   90.00
_cell.angle_beta   90.00
_cell.angle_gamma   90.00
#
_symmetry.space_group_name_H-M   'P 1'
#
loop_
_entity.id
_entity.type
_entity.pdbx_description
1 polymer ?
#
loop_
_entity_poly.entity_id
_entity_poly.type
_entity_poly.pdbx_seq_one_letter_code
_entity_poly.pdbx_strand_id
1 'polypeptide(L)'
;MASPEDVTRKIEAMWPDPAARQQVSAELHRYGQAISEPEPERVRLAILKLCEARLDRVVELVATAKRDYRDVLMWAEYPSEGRALWAVHSNLSDEERRRLAQLRHEDRQQYRDWLEE
;
A
#
# COMPACT_ATOMS: atom_id res chain seq x y z
N MET A 1 -5.25 -13.07 3.35
CA MET A 1 -5.98 -11.78 3.38
C MET A 1 -5.27 -10.89 4.38
N ALA A 2 -5.19 -9.59 4.14
CA ALA A 2 -4.67 -8.65 5.12
C ALA A 2 -5.48 -8.75 6.43
N SER A 3 -4.80 -8.76 7.57
CA SER A 3 -5.45 -8.83 8.89
C SER A 3 -5.02 -7.70 9.82
N PRO A 4 -5.77 -7.42 10.89
CA PRO A 4 -5.36 -6.44 11.91
C PRO A 4 -4.02 -6.80 12.59
N GLU A 5 -3.73 -8.09 12.72
CA GLU A 5 -2.47 -8.58 13.29
C GLU A 5 -1.27 -8.24 12.39
N ASP A 6 -1.43 -8.33 11.06
CA ASP A 6 -0.39 -7.91 10.12
C ASP A 6 -0.05 -6.42 10.26
N VAL A 7 -1.08 -5.58 10.40
CA VAL A 7 -0.89 -4.13 10.61
C VAL A 7 -0.12 -3.88 11.90
N THR A 8 -0.52 -4.54 12.99
CA THR A 8 0.12 -4.40 14.31
C THR A 8 1.58 -4.82 14.25
N ARG A 9 1.86 -6.00 13.68
CA ARG A 9 3.23 -6.52 13.51
C ARG A 9 4.11 -5.56 12.71
N LYS A 10 3.60 -4.98 11.62
CA LYS A 10 4.36 -4.02 10.82
C LYS A 10 4.64 -2.71 11.56
N ILE A 11 3.69 -2.21 12.35
CA ILE A 11 3.92 -1.04 13.20
C ILE A 11 5.02 -1.33 14.23
N GLU A 12 4.99 -2.49 14.88
CA GLU A 12 5.98 -2.88 15.89
C GLU A 12 7.39 -3.01 15.30
N ALA A 13 7.50 -3.57 14.09
CA ALA A 13 8.76 -3.72 13.37
C ALA A 13 9.35 -2.38 12.90
N MET A 14 8.50 -1.45 12.45
CA MET A 14 8.96 -0.18 11.86
C MET A 14 9.25 0.92 12.90
N TRP A 15 8.58 0.91 14.05
CA TRP A 15 8.79 1.90 15.11
C TRP A 15 9.21 1.22 16.42
N PRO A 16 10.46 1.40 16.89
CA PRO A 16 10.90 0.85 18.17
C PRO A 16 10.23 1.51 19.39
N ASP A 17 9.86 2.79 19.30
CA ASP A 17 9.28 3.56 20.41
C ASP A 17 7.76 3.29 20.57
N PRO A 18 7.30 2.84 21.75
CA PRO A 18 5.87 2.61 22.01
C PRO A 18 4.98 3.84 21.82
N ALA A 19 5.48 5.06 22.15
CA ALA A 19 4.69 6.27 21.98
C ALA A 19 4.46 6.58 20.49
N ALA A 20 5.50 6.45 19.66
CA ALA A 20 5.38 6.54 18.21
C ALA A 20 4.41 5.50 17.62
N ARG A 21 4.46 4.24 18.08
CA ARG A 21 3.51 3.19 17.64
C ARG A 21 2.07 3.58 17.90
N GLN A 22 1.78 4.14 19.08
CA GLN A 22 0.45 4.59 19.43
C GLN A 22 -0.04 5.71 18.51
N GLN A 23 0.84 6.68 18.20
CA GLN A 23 0.52 7.77 17.29
C GLN A 23 0.25 7.28 15.86
N VAL A 24 1.10 6.40 15.32
CA VAL A 24 0.93 5.82 13.99
C VAL A 24 -0.34 4.99 13.91
N SER A 25 -0.59 4.14 14.91
CA SER A 25 -1.81 3.34 14.99
C SER A 25 -3.05 4.23 15.00
N ALA A 26 -3.07 5.28 15.82
CA ALA A 26 -4.19 6.22 15.87
C ALA A 26 -4.42 6.92 14.52
N GLU A 27 -3.36 7.31 13.81
CA GLU A 27 -3.50 7.93 12.49
C GLU A 27 -4.03 6.96 11.44
N LEU A 28 -3.50 5.72 11.38
CA LEU A 28 -3.97 4.68 10.45
C LEU A 28 -5.44 4.33 10.66
N HIS A 29 -5.92 4.34 11.91
CA HIS A 29 -7.32 4.07 12.25
C HIS A 29 -8.29 5.13 11.71
N ARG A 30 -7.81 6.29 11.26
CA ARG A 30 -8.66 7.30 10.62
C ARG A 30 -9.16 6.85 9.25
N TYR A 31 -8.50 5.92 8.57
CA TYR A 31 -9.01 5.29 7.35
C TYR A 31 -9.80 4.01 7.69
N GLY A 32 -10.94 3.80 7.04
CA GLY A 32 -11.86 2.69 7.29
C GLY A 32 -13.06 3.05 8.16
N GLN A 33 -13.34 4.34 8.35
CA GLN A 33 -14.43 4.83 9.20
C GLN A 33 -15.70 5.15 8.40
N ALA A 34 -15.60 5.26 7.08
CA ALA A 34 -16.72 5.53 6.19
C ALA A 34 -16.95 4.36 5.22
N ILE A 35 -18.18 4.22 4.72
CA ILE A 35 -18.56 3.20 3.72
C ILE A 35 -17.73 3.34 2.43
N SER A 36 -17.30 4.57 2.11
CA SER A 36 -16.42 4.87 0.96
C SER A 36 -14.94 4.54 1.19
N GLU A 37 -14.57 4.02 2.36
CA GLU A 37 -13.19 3.64 2.73
C GLU A 37 -13.08 2.11 2.91
N PRO A 38 -13.20 1.33 1.82
CA PRO A 38 -13.20 -0.13 1.90
C PRO A 38 -11.79 -0.68 2.18
N GLU A 39 -11.76 -1.98 2.52
CA GLU A 39 -10.54 -2.76 2.70
C GLU A 39 -9.52 -2.14 3.69
N PRO A 40 -9.95 -1.80 4.93
CA PRO A 40 -9.14 -1.00 5.84
C PRO A 40 -7.77 -1.60 6.13
N GLU A 41 -7.68 -2.91 6.37
CA GLU A 41 -6.40 -3.57 6.67
C GLU A 41 -5.46 -3.51 5.46
N ARG A 42 -5.96 -3.77 4.25
CA ARG A 42 -5.15 -3.73 3.02
C ARG A 42 -4.61 -2.34 2.75
N VAL A 43 -5.45 -1.31 2.88
CA VAL A 43 -5.04 0.09 2.67
C VAL A 43 -4.08 0.55 3.76
N ARG A 44 -4.30 0.19 5.03
CA ARG A 44 -3.38 0.53 6.12
C ARG A 44 -2.00 -0.10 5.92
N LEU A 45 -1.92 -1.35 5.45
CA LEU A 45 -0.65 -1.98 5.08
C LEU A 45 0.04 -1.27 3.91
N ALA A 46 -0.73 -0.86 2.89
CA ALA A 46 -0.18 -0.09 1.77
C ALA A 46 0.40 1.27 2.25
N ILE A 47 -0.27 1.95 3.17
CA ILE A 47 0.25 3.18 3.80
C ILE A 47 1.56 2.89 4.54
N LEU A 48 1.60 1.83 5.34
CA LEU A 48 2.81 1.42 6.07
C LEU A 48 3.98 1.15 5.14
N LYS A 49 3.76 0.44 4.04
CA LYS A 49 4.80 0.17 3.04
C LYS A 49 5.40 1.44 2.43
N LEU A 50 4.58 2.46 2.23
CA LEU A 50 4.95 3.70 1.52
C LEU A 50 5.46 4.81 2.45
N CYS A 51 5.25 4.72 3.76
CA CYS A 51 5.50 5.82 4.68
C CYS A 51 6.96 5.97 5.13
N GLU A 52 7.83 5.00 4.83
CA GLU A 52 9.26 5.03 5.20
C GLU A 52 9.50 5.26 6.71
N ALA A 53 8.65 4.67 7.56
CA ALA A 53 8.67 4.83 9.01
C ALA A 53 8.55 6.29 9.52
N ARG A 54 7.95 7.18 8.71
CA ARG A 54 7.77 8.60 9.03
C ARG A 54 6.30 8.92 9.30
N LEU A 55 6.01 9.47 10.49
CA LEU A 55 4.62 9.77 10.93
C LEU A 55 3.93 10.81 10.03
N ASP A 56 4.63 11.85 9.59
CA ASP A 56 4.09 12.84 8.66
C ASP A 56 3.68 12.22 7.32
N ARG A 57 4.45 11.26 6.81
CA ARG A 57 4.06 10.47 5.62
C ARG A 57 2.82 9.61 5.86
N VAL A 58 2.66 9.04 7.06
CA VAL A 58 1.42 8.30 7.41
C VAL A 58 0.21 9.24 7.31
N VAL A 59 0.30 10.45 7.87
CA VAL A 59 -0.78 11.45 7.80
C VAL A 59 -1.12 11.81 6.35
N GLU A 60 -0.12 12.08 5.52
CA GLU A 60 -0.31 12.43 4.10
C GLU A 60 -0.95 11.28 3.30
N LEU A 61 -0.52 10.05 3.54
CA LEU A 61 -1.02 8.87 2.85
C LEU A 61 -2.43 8.49 3.31
N VAL A 62 -2.77 8.68 4.59
CA VAL A 62 -4.16 8.56 5.07
C VAL A 62 -5.06 9.57 4.38
N ALA A 63 -4.64 10.84 4.30
CA ALA A 63 -5.41 11.87 3.60
C ALA A 63 -5.59 11.52 2.11
N THR A 64 -4.55 10.98 1.48
CA THR A 64 -4.62 10.53 0.08
C THR A 64 -5.58 9.35 -0.08
N ALA A 65 -5.52 8.36 0.79
CA ALA A 65 -6.40 7.19 0.74
C ALA A 65 -7.87 7.56 0.93
N LYS A 66 -8.17 8.53 1.80
CA LYS A 66 -9.53 9.06 1.97
C LYS A 66 -10.09 9.72 0.71
N ARG A 67 -9.23 10.28 -0.15
CA ARG A 67 -9.62 10.87 -1.43
C ARG A 67 -9.80 9.79 -2.49
N ASP A 68 -8.80 8.92 -2.64
CA ASP A 68 -8.88 7.72 -3.47
C ASP A 68 -7.87 6.68 -2.97
N TYR A 69 -8.38 5.62 -2.34
CA TYR A 69 -7.55 4.55 -1.79
C TYR A 69 -6.84 3.74 -2.87
N ARG A 70 -7.35 3.75 -4.10
CA ARG A 70 -6.78 2.99 -5.22
C ARG A 70 -5.43 3.56 -5.64
N ASP A 71 -5.20 4.85 -5.46
CA ASP A 71 -3.89 5.48 -5.70
C ASP A 71 -2.84 4.85 -4.76
N VAL A 72 -3.18 4.76 -3.47
CA VAL A 72 -2.29 4.21 -2.43
C VAL A 72 -2.03 2.72 -2.66
N LEU A 73 -3.07 1.96 -3.01
CA LEU A 73 -2.92 0.55 -3.36
C LEU A 73 -2.05 0.37 -4.61
N MET A 74 -2.25 1.19 -5.64
CA MET A 74 -1.45 1.14 -6.86
C MET A 74 0.03 1.39 -6.55
N TRP A 75 0.34 2.44 -5.79
CA TRP A 75 1.73 2.76 -5.44
C TRP A 75 2.40 1.67 -4.60
N ALA A 76 1.66 1.03 -3.71
CA ALA A 76 2.19 0.00 -2.82
C ALA A 76 2.30 -1.37 -3.50
N GLU A 77 1.26 -1.82 -4.20
CA GLU A 77 1.13 -3.20 -4.73
C GLU A 77 1.51 -3.34 -6.19
N TYR A 78 1.55 -2.23 -6.95
CA TYR A 78 1.79 -2.22 -8.39
C TYR A 78 2.75 -1.08 -8.83
N PRO A 79 3.87 -0.82 -8.12
CA PRO A 79 4.71 0.34 -8.38
C PRO A 79 5.30 0.36 -9.79
N SER A 80 5.65 -0.79 -10.36
CA SER A 80 6.28 -0.87 -11.69
C SER A 80 5.24 -0.78 -12.79
N GLU A 81 4.09 -1.43 -12.63
CA GLU A 81 2.94 -1.26 -13.52
C GLU A 81 2.45 0.20 -13.52
N GLY A 82 2.34 0.84 -12.36
CA GLY A 82 1.93 2.24 -12.24
C GLY A 82 2.83 3.22 -13.00
N ARG A 83 4.12 2.88 -13.17
CA ARG A 83 5.09 3.66 -13.96
C ARG A 83 5.10 3.30 -15.43
N ALA A 84 4.49 2.18 -15.83
CA ALA A 84 4.46 1.70 -17.20
C ALA A 84 3.42 2.48 -18.03
N LEU A 85 3.70 3.76 -18.34
CA LEU A 85 2.77 4.63 -19.10
C LEU A 85 2.39 4.06 -20.48
N TRP A 86 3.25 3.23 -21.08
CA TRP A 86 2.95 2.51 -22.31
C TRP A 86 1.79 1.51 -22.14
N ALA A 87 1.56 0.97 -20.94
CA ALA A 87 0.48 0.02 -20.67
C ALA A 87 -0.92 0.67 -20.65
N VAL A 88 -1.01 2.00 -20.72
CA VAL A 88 -2.28 2.75 -20.67
C VAL A 88 -3.04 2.69 -21.99
N HIS A 89 -2.37 2.45 -23.12
CA HIS A 89 -3.05 2.38 -24.42
C HIS A 89 -3.75 1.03 -24.67
N SER A 90 -4.92 1.08 -25.31
CA SER A 90 -5.83 -0.07 -25.48
C SER A 90 -5.31 -1.18 -26.42
N ASN A 91 -4.34 -0.89 -27.28
CA ASN A 91 -3.85 -1.81 -28.31
C ASN A 91 -2.47 -2.39 -27.97
N LEU A 92 -2.36 -3.09 -26.84
CA LEU A 92 -1.12 -3.80 -26.49
C LEU A 92 -0.91 -5.02 -27.40
N SER A 93 0.30 -5.13 -27.93
CA SER A 93 0.81 -6.34 -28.59
C SER A 93 0.92 -7.51 -27.60
N ASP A 94 1.04 -8.74 -28.12
CA ASP A 94 1.22 -9.92 -27.26
C ASP A 94 2.50 -9.86 -26.43
N GLU A 95 3.55 -9.24 -26.95
CA GLU A 95 4.80 -9.03 -26.22
C GLU A 95 4.62 -8.06 -25.06
N GLU A 96 3.95 -6.92 -25.29
CA GLU A 96 3.61 -5.94 -24.26
C GLU A 96 2.69 -6.52 -23.19
N ARG A 97 1.73 -7.38 -23.57
CA ARG A 97 0.88 -8.11 -22.61
C ARG A 97 1.69 -9.05 -21.73
N ARG A 98 2.64 -9.80 -22.30
CA ARG A 98 3.56 -10.66 -21.53
C ARG A 98 4.43 -9.84 -20.59
N ARG A 99 4.97 -8.71 -21.08
CA ARG A 99 5.78 -7.80 -20.26
C ARG A 99 4.97 -7.22 -19.09
N LEU A 100 3.74 -6.79 -19.32
CA LEU A 100 2.86 -6.28 -18.27
C LEU A 100 2.52 -7.36 -17.23
N ALA A 101 2.26 -8.59 -17.68
CA ALA A 101 2.01 -9.72 -16.78
C ALA A 101 3.23 -10.03 -15.90
N GLN A 102 4.45 -9.91 -16.46
CA GLN A 102 5.69 -10.07 -15.71
C GLN A 102 5.86 -8.97 -14.65
N LEU A 103 5.65 -7.70 -15.00
CA LEU A 103 5.70 -6.59 -14.03
C LEU A 103 4.71 -6.81 -12.87
N ARG A 104 3.47 -7.21 -13.18
CA ARG A 104 2.45 -7.55 -12.17
C ARG A 104 2.86 -8.73 -11.28
N HIS A 105 3.59 -9.70 -11.82
CA HIS A 105 4.07 -10.81 -11.04
C HIS A 105 5.17 -10.36 -10.06
N GLU A 106 6.12 -9.58 -10.54
CA GLU A 106 7.23 -9.02 -9.75
C GLU A 106 6.72 -8.08 -8.65
N ASP A 107 5.84 -7.14 -8.98
CA ASP A 107 5.26 -6.20 -8.01
C ASP A 107 4.50 -6.95 -6.89
N ARG A 108 3.73 -7.98 -7.24
CA ARG A 108 3.04 -8.83 -6.25
C ARG A 108 4.01 -9.60 -5.38
N GLN A 109 5.07 -10.16 -5.96
CA GLN A 109 6.07 -10.89 -5.19
C GLN A 109 6.77 -9.94 -4.21
N GLN A 110 7.17 -8.76 -4.67
CA GLN A 110 7.80 -7.74 -3.84
C GLN A 110 6.88 -7.26 -2.69
N TYR A 111 5.57 -7.13 -2.92
CA TYR A 111 4.63 -6.83 -1.84
C TYR A 111 4.49 -7.98 -0.83
N ARG A 112 4.46 -9.23 -1.31
CA ARG A 112 4.38 -10.40 -0.43
C ARG A 112 5.64 -10.57 0.42
N ASP A 113 6.81 -10.45 -0.19
CA ASP A 113 8.09 -10.53 0.50
C ASP A 113 8.17 -9.44 1.59
N TRP A 114 7.78 -8.20 1.24
CA TRP A 114 7.67 -7.13 2.22
C TRP A 114 6.68 -7.46 3.32
N LEU A 115 5.54 -8.10 3.04
CA LEU A 115 4.57 -8.44 4.08
C LEU A 115 5.10 -9.53 5.02
N GLU A 116 5.81 -10.52 4.49
CA GLU A 116 6.31 -11.69 5.20
C GLU A 116 7.60 -11.42 6.03
N GLU A 117 8.35 -10.35 5.71
CA GLU A 117 9.47 -9.82 6.52
C GLU A 117 9.04 -9.37 7.93
#